data_AF-A0A377M333-F1
#
_entry.id   AF-A0A377M333-F1
#
_cell.length_a   1.000
_cell.length_b   1.000
_cell.length_c   1.000
_cell.angle_alpha   90.00
_cell.angle_beta   90.00
_cell.angle_gamma   90.00
#
_symmetry.space_group_name_H-M   'P 1'
#
loop_
_entity.id
_entity.type
_entity.pdbx_description
1 polymer ?
#
loop_
_entity_poly.entity_id
_entity_poly.type
_entity_poly.pdbx_seq_one_letter_code
_entity_poly.pdbx_strand_id
1 'polypeptide(L)'
;MNTDNMSILGLTFDYGPFGFLDDYQPGYICNHSDYQGRYSFDNQPAVGLWNLQRLAQSLSPFIDVDALNDALDGYQETLLREYGTLMRNKLGLMTQEKGDNTILNGLFALMAREGSDYTRTFRMLGQTEQHSAASPLRDEFIDRQAFDDWFATYRARLQQEQVDDATRQAQMNAANPAMVLRNWLAQRAIEQAEQGEYAELHRLHVALRTPFADRDDDYVSRPPDWGKRLEVSCSS
;
A
#
# COMPACT_ATOMS: atom_id res chain seq x y z
N MET A 1 -8.55 14.18 -3.19
CA MET A 1 -7.32 14.98 -2.95
C MET A 1 -7.49 16.39 -3.52
N ASN A 2 -8.39 17.18 -2.95
CA ASN A 2 -8.55 18.59 -3.34
C ASN A 2 -7.33 19.41 -2.85
N THR A 3 -7.09 20.60 -3.43
CA THR A 3 -5.93 21.43 -3.08
C THR A 3 -5.95 21.94 -1.64
N ASP A 4 -7.14 22.18 -1.08
CA ASP A 4 -7.36 22.55 0.33
C ASP A 4 -7.01 21.42 1.32
N ASN A 5 -7.00 20.17 0.85
CA ASN A 5 -6.61 19.00 1.64
C ASN A 5 -5.13 18.61 1.47
N MET A 6 -4.33 19.44 0.80
CA MET A 6 -2.89 19.24 0.65
C MET A 6 -2.13 20.04 1.71
N SER A 7 -1.67 19.36 2.77
CA SER A 7 -0.82 19.98 3.79
C SER A 7 0.46 20.54 3.17
N ILE A 8 0.77 21.80 3.47
CA ILE A 8 2.03 22.44 3.05
C ILE A 8 3.27 21.76 3.64
N LEU A 9 3.10 20.98 4.72
CA LEU A 9 4.18 20.21 5.37
C LEU A 9 4.32 18.79 4.80
N GLY A 10 3.51 18.39 3.81
CA GLY A 10 3.55 17.05 3.23
C GLY A 10 2.95 15.95 4.13
N LEU A 11 2.01 16.31 5.01
CA LEU A 11 1.31 15.35 5.88
C LEU A 11 0.01 14.88 5.23
N THR A 12 -0.36 13.61 5.42
CA THR A 12 -1.72 13.13 5.11
C THR A 12 -2.73 13.89 5.95
N PHE A 13 -3.74 14.47 5.30
CA PHE A 13 -4.67 15.42 5.92
C PHE A 13 -6.11 15.19 5.44
N ASP A 14 -7.07 15.56 6.30
CA ASP A 14 -8.52 15.44 6.07
C ASP A 14 -9.01 14.02 5.72
N TYR A 15 -9.06 13.17 6.75
CA TYR A 15 -9.54 11.79 6.65
C TYR A 15 -11.07 11.74 6.51
N GLY A 16 -11.55 11.77 5.27
CA GLY A 16 -12.95 11.51 4.89
C GLY A 16 -13.14 10.10 4.32
N PRO A 17 -13.55 9.94 3.04
CA PRO A 17 -13.71 8.64 2.41
C PRO A 17 -12.34 8.06 1.98
N PHE A 18 -11.53 7.67 2.96
CA PHE A 18 -10.29 6.94 2.71
C PHE A 18 -10.54 5.43 2.71
N GLY A 19 -9.61 4.67 2.11
CA GLY A 19 -9.63 3.21 2.20
C GLY A 19 -8.23 2.66 1.99
N PHE A 20 -7.80 1.77 2.88
CA PHE A 20 -6.66 0.91 2.62
C PHE A 20 -7.10 -0.19 1.64
N LEU A 21 -6.23 -0.58 0.71
CA LEU A 21 -6.52 -1.70 -0.19
C LEU A 21 -6.65 -2.99 0.62
N ASP A 22 -7.81 -3.65 0.48
CA ASP A 22 -7.96 -5.06 0.80
C ASP A 22 -7.37 -5.86 -0.38
N ASP A 23 -8.19 -6.17 -1.38
CA ASP A 23 -7.73 -6.77 -2.63
C ASP A 23 -6.95 -5.73 -3.46
N TYR A 24 -5.87 -6.16 -4.11
CA TYR A 24 -5.07 -5.26 -4.93
C TYR A 24 -5.81 -4.90 -6.23
N GLN A 25 -6.33 -3.68 -6.27
CA GLN A 25 -7.00 -3.09 -7.42
C GLN A 25 -6.35 -1.73 -7.72
N PRO A 26 -5.50 -1.61 -8.75
CA PRO A 26 -4.79 -0.35 -9.06
C PRO A 26 -5.73 0.84 -9.26
N GLY A 27 -6.85 0.62 -9.97
CA GLY A 27 -7.88 1.64 -10.22
C GLY A 27 -8.93 1.74 -9.11
N TYR A 28 -8.62 1.34 -7.88
CA TYR A 28 -9.57 1.41 -6.76
C TYR A 28 -9.99 2.85 -6.48
N ILE A 29 -11.31 3.08 -6.39
CA ILE A 29 -11.92 4.37 -6.05
C ILE A 29 -12.58 4.19 -4.68
N CYS A 30 -12.02 4.81 -3.65
CA CYS A 30 -12.52 4.72 -2.28
C CYS A 30 -13.70 5.67 -1.97
N ASN A 31 -13.96 6.65 -2.85
CA ASN A 31 -14.98 7.66 -2.65
C ASN A 31 -16.13 7.49 -3.66
N HIS A 32 -17.33 7.13 -3.20
CA HIS A 32 -18.52 6.98 -4.07
C HIS A 32 -18.91 8.26 -4.84
N SER A 33 -18.52 9.43 -4.33
CA SER A 33 -18.79 10.70 -5.01
C SER A 33 -17.79 10.99 -6.14
N ASP A 34 -16.74 10.19 -6.29
CA ASP A 34 -15.76 10.28 -7.37
C ASP A 34 -16.15 9.41 -8.57
N TYR A 35 -17.25 9.77 -9.22
CA TYR A 35 -17.80 9.05 -10.38
C TYR A 35 -16.84 8.97 -11.59
N GLN A 36 -15.82 9.84 -11.64
CA GLN A 36 -14.84 9.89 -12.72
C GLN A 36 -13.52 9.19 -12.37
N GLY A 37 -13.36 8.71 -11.15
CA GLY A 37 -12.10 8.11 -10.67
C GLY A 37 -10.93 9.08 -10.66
N ARG A 38 -11.18 10.38 -10.45
CA ARG A 38 -10.15 11.42 -10.41
C ARG A 38 -9.11 11.11 -9.32
N TYR A 39 -9.54 10.53 -8.21
CA TYR A 39 -8.73 10.21 -7.04
C TYR A 39 -8.56 8.71 -6.84
N SER A 40 -8.66 7.90 -7.90
CA SER A 40 -8.32 6.48 -7.84
C SER A 40 -6.88 6.27 -7.37
N PHE A 41 -6.60 5.11 -6.76
CA PHE A 41 -5.31 4.80 -6.13
C PHE A 41 -4.11 5.03 -7.08
N ASP A 42 -4.21 4.60 -8.33
CA ASP A 42 -3.20 4.77 -9.39
C ASP A 42 -3.08 6.22 -9.91
N ASN A 43 -4.12 7.05 -9.80
CA ASN A 43 -4.10 8.45 -10.23
C ASN A 43 -3.47 9.39 -9.21
N GLN A 44 -3.32 8.98 -7.94
CA GLN A 44 -2.82 9.84 -6.86
C GLN A 44 -1.46 10.52 -7.17
N PRO A 45 -0.46 9.86 -7.81
CA PRO A 45 0.79 10.51 -8.21
C PRO A 45 0.56 11.69 -9.18
N ALA A 46 -0.27 11.50 -10.21
CA ALA A 46 -0.55 12.55 -11.20
C ALA A 46 -1.34 13.71 -10.57
N VAL A 47 -2.30 13.39 -9.70
CA VAL A 47 -3.07 14.40 -8.94
C VAL A 47 -2.16 15.20 -8.00
N GLY A 48 -1.21 14.55 -7.34
CA GLY A 48 -0.22 15.21 -6.48
C GLY A 48 0.58 16.27 -7.23
N LEU A 49 1.09 15.92 -8.41
CA LEU A 49 1.78 16.89 -9.28
C LEU A 49 0.85 18.03 -9.71
N TRP A 50 -0.37 17.72 -10.13
CA TRP A 50 -1.34 18.75 -10.54
C TRP A 50 -1.64 19.74 -9.40
N ASN A 51 -1.78 19.25 -8.17
CA ASN A 51 -1.97 20.11 -6.99
C ASN A 51 -0.74 21.00 -6.72
N LEU A 52 0.49 20.47 -6.88
CA LEU A 52 1.72 21.26 -6.77
C LEU A 52 1.80 22.35 -7.85
N GLN A 53 1.33 22.08 -9.07
CA GLN A 53 1.24 23.10 -10.12
C GLN A 53 0.26 24.23 -9.74
N ARG A 54 -0.84 23.92 -9.05
CA ARG A 54 -1.76 24.95 -8.53
C ARG A 54 -1.08 25.81 -7.46
N LEU A 55 -0.30 25.20 -6.56
CA LEU A 55 0.50 25.91 -5.57
C LEU A 55 1.56 26.80 -6.24
N ALA A 56 2.32 26.27 -7.19
CA ALA A 56 3.34 27.02 -7.93
C ALA A 56 2.76 28.27 -8.62
N GLN A 57 1.57 28.15 -9.24
CA GLN A 57 0.87 29.28 -9.84
C GLN A 57 0.55 30.39 -8.82
N SER A 58 0.24 30.05 -7.57
CA SER A 58 -0.02 31.05 -6.52
C SER A 58 1.25 31.78 -6.05
N LEU A 59 2.42 31.18 -6.25
CA LEU A 59 3.72 31.70 -5.84
C LEU A 59 4.43 32.51 -6.94
N SER A 60 3.92 32.49 -8.18
CA SER A 60 4.51 33.19 -9.32
C SER A 60 4.68 34.72 -9.18
N PRO A 61 3.94 35.45 -8.31
CA PRO A 61 4.25 36.86 -8.05
C PRO A 61 5.57 37.08 -7.29
N PHE A 62 6.10 36.05 -6.63
CA PHE A 62 7.23 36.15 -5.72
C PHE A 62 8.43 35.28 -6.12
N ILE A 63 8.22 34.31 -7.00
CA ILE A 63 9.24 33.35 -7.45
C ILE A 63 9.25 33.34 -8.98
N ASP A 64 10.45 33.32 -9.56
CA ASP A 64 10.63 33.22 -11.00
C ASP A 64 10.01 31.93 -11.57
N VAL A 65 9.45 32.02 -12.77
CA VAL A 65 8.75 30.90 -13.41
C VAL A 65 9.69 29.74 -13.72
N ASP A 66 10.95 30.00 -14.08
CA ASP A 66 11.93 28.96 -14.39
C ASP A 66 12.27 28.20 -13.10
N ALA A 67 12.44 28.90 -11.97
CA ALA A 67 12.69 28.28 -10.67
C ALA A 67 11.49 27.42 -10.18
N LEU A 68 10.25 27.85 -10.47
CA LEU A 68 9.05 27.06 -10.17
C LEU A 68 8.97 25.79 -11.03
N ASN A 69 9.29 25.89 -12.32
CA ASN A 69 9.28 24.74 -13.22
C ASN A 69 10.38 23.73 -12.85
N ASP A 70 11.60 24.20 -12.58
CA ASP A 70 12.71 23.34 -12.12
C ASP A 70 12.34 22.56 -10.85
N ALA A 71 11.63 23.20 -9.91
CA ALA A 71 11.15 22.55 -8.69
C ALA A 71 10.06 21.48 -8.98
N LEU A 72 9.16 21.76 -9.91
CA LEU A 72 8.10 20.82 -10.32
C LEU A 72 8.67 19.60 -11.07
N ASP A 73 9.69 19.81 -11.90
CA ASP A 73 10.35 18.74 -12.67
C ASP A 73 11.01 17.70 -11.75
N GLY A 74 11.46 18.11 -10.56
CA GLY A 74 12.01 17.22 -9.53
C GLY A 74 10.98 16.27 -8.87
N TYR A 75 9.67 16.48 -9.07
CA TYR A 75 8.62 15.68 -8.42
C TYR A 75 8.67 14.22 -8.83
N GLN A 76 8.71 13.94 -10.14
CA GLN A 76 8.62 12.58 -10.65
C GLN A 76 9.83 11.74 -10.24
N GLU A 77 11.04 12.31 -10.34
CA GLU A 77 12.26 11.63 -9.91
C GLU A 77 12.21 11.30 -8.42
N THR A 78 11.83 12.28 -7.58
CA THR A 78 11.72 12.10 -6.13
C THR A 78 10.71 11.01 -5.78
N LEU A 79 9.50 11.07 -6.38
CA LEU A 79 8.45 10.08 -6.13
C LEU A 79 8.91 8.67 -6.51
N LEU A 80 9.49 8.50 -7.70
CA LEU A 80 9.92 7.18 -8.18
C LEU A 80 11.10 6.63 -7.35
N ARG A 81 12.01 7.48 -6.90
CA ARG A 81 13.12 7.08 -6.01
C ARG A 81 12.62 6.59 -4.67
N GLU A 82 11.75 7.35 -4.00
CA GLU A 82 11.21 6.97 -2.70
C GLU A 82 10.32 5.72 -2.82
N TYR A 83 9.46 5.68 -3.84
CA TYR A 83 8.63 4.51 -4.13
C TYR A 83 9.47 3.26 -4.37
N GLY A 84 10.50 3.34 -5.23
CA GLY A 84 11.38 2.21 -5.52
C GLY A 84 12.12 1.73 -4.27
N THR A 85 12.53 2.64 -3.38
CA THR A 85 13.16 2.28 -2.10
C THR A 85 12.20 1.54 -1.18
N LEU A 86 10.98 2.05 -1.00
CA LEU A 86 9.96 1.41 -0.19
C LEU A 86 9.57 0.04 -0.75
N MET A 87 9.38 -0.09 -2.06
CA MET A 87 9.00 -1.36 -2.68
C MET A 87 10.11 -2.41 -2.64
N ARG A 88 11.38 -2.02 -2.82
CA ARG A 88 12.51 -2.92 -2.57
C ARG A 88 12.54 -3.41 -1.14
N ASN A 89 12.26 -2.53 -0.17
CA ASN A 89 12.18 -2.94 1.23
C ASN A 89 11.07 -3.98 1.47
N LYS A 90 9.88 -3.76 0.87
CA LYS A 90 8.76 -4.71 0.95
C LYS A 90 9.07 -6.05 0.28
N LEU A 91 9.90 -6.06 -0.76
CA LEU A 91 10.38 -7.26 -1.46
C LEU A 91 11.60 -7.91 -0.80
N GLY A 92 12.20 -7.31 0.23
CA GLY A 92 13.43 -7.84 0.84
C GLY A 92 14.68 -7.70 -0.02
N LEU A 93 14.71 -6.73 -0.94
CA LEU A 93 15.84 -6.44 -1.82
C LEU A 93 16.72 -5.36 -1.19
N MET A 94 17.91 -5.74 -0.73
CA MET A 94 18.87 -4.88 -0.05
C MET A 94 19.74 -4.08 -1.03
N THR A 95 19.90 -4.59 -2.25
CA THR A 95 20.62 -3.90 -3.33
C THR A 95 19.65 -3.47 -4.43
N GLN A 96 20.08 -2.56 -5.28
CA GLN A 96 19.30 -2.09 -6.43
C GLN A 96 19.85 -2.71 -7.71
N GLU A 97 18.97 -3.38 -8.45
CA GLU A 97 19.28 -3.96 -9.76
C GLU A 97 18.25 -3.51 -10.80
N LYS A 98 18.64 -3.45 -12.08
CA LYS A 98 17.75 -3.02 -13.18
C LYS A 98 16.51 -3.91 -13.32
N GLY A 99 16.63 -5.19 -12.94
CA GLY A 99 15.55 -6.18 -13.04
C GLY A 99 14.48 -6.09 -11.94
N ASP A 100 14.70 -5.31 -10.87
CA ASP A 100 13.82 -5.29 -9.69
C ASP A 100 12.39 -4.84 -10.05
N ASN A 101 12.26 -3.88 -10.97
CA ASN A 101 10.96 -3.39 -11.41
C ASN A 101 10.16 -4.46 -12.17
N THR A 102 10.82 -5.35 -12.91
CA THR A 102 10.16 -6.47 -13.60
C THR A 102 9.57 -7.46 -12.60
N ILE A 103 10.29 -7.74 -11.51
CA ILE A 103 9.81 -8.60 -10.43
C ILE A 103 8.59 -7.97 -9.77
N LEU A 104 8.66 -6.67 -9.44
CA LEU A 104 7.55 -5.96 -8.81
C LEU A 104 6.30 -5.95 -9.71
N ASN A 105 6.47 -5.58 -10.98
CA ASN A 105 5.37 -5.52 -11.94
C ASN A 105 4.76 -6.91 -12.20
N GLY A 106 5.58 -7.96 -12.23
CA GLY A 106 5.11 -9.34 -12.31
C GLY A 106 4.21 -9.71 -11.13
N LEU A 107 4.61 -9.37 -9.91
CA LEU A 107 3.81 -9.61 -8.71
C LEU A 107 2.48 -8.87 -8.78
N PHE A 108 2.52 -7.58 -9.11
CA PHE A 108 1.31 -6.76 -9.23
C PHE A 108 0.36 -7.22 -10.32
N ALA A 109 0.88 -7.70 -11.45
CA ALA A 109 0.05 -8.27 -12.50
C ALA A 109 -0.69 -9.52 -12.02
N LEU A 110 0.00 -10.41 -11.28
CA LEU A 110 -0.62 -11.59 -10.66
C LEU A 110 -1.69 -11.18 -9.64
N MET A 111 -1.34 -10.28 -8.72
CA MET A 111 -2.25 -9.82 -7.66
C MET A 111 -3.50 -9.14 -8.22
N ALA A 112 -3.37 -8.30 -9.24
CA ALA A 112 -4.49 -7.59 -9.85
C ALA A 112 -5.42 -8.54 -10.62
N ARG A 113 -4.86 -9.57 -11.27
CA ARG A 113 -5.62 -10.59 -11.99
C ARG A 113 -6.44 -11.47 -11.06
N GLU A 114 -5.93 -11.75 -9.86
CA GLU A 114 -6.50 -12.75 -8.95
C GLU A 114 -7.21 -12.14 -7.74
N GLY A 115 -7.17 -10.81 -7.58
CA GLY A 115 -7.75 -10.14 -6.42
C GLY A 115 -7.05 -10.55 -5.12
N SER A 116 -5.72 -10.66 -5.15
CA SER A 116 -4.93 -11.02 -3.99
C SER A 116 -4.94 -9.88 -2.97
N ASP A 117 -4.99 -10.21 -1.68
CA ASP A 117 -4.94 -9.20 -0.61
C ASP A 117 -3.57 -8.53 -0.57
N TYR A 118 -3.53 -7.21 -0.69
CA TYR A 118 -2.28 -6.45 -0.82
C TYR A 118 -1.37 -6.63 0.40
N THR A 119 -1.93 -6.42 1.59
CA THR A 119 -1.18 -6.45 2.86
C THR A 119 -0.69 -7.87 3.16
N ARG A 120 -1.57 -8.87 3.08
CA ARG A 120 -1.25 -10.26 3.36
C ARG A 120 -0.26 -10.83 2.36
N THR A 121 -0.34 -10.44 1.08
CA THR A 121 0.61 -10.92 0.06
C THR A 121 2.04 -10.55 0.44
N PHE A 122 2.28 -9.28 0.77
CA PHE A 122 3.60 -8.83 1.22
C PHE A 122 4.00 -9.41 2.58
N ARG A 123 3.06 -9.59 3.51
CA ARG A 123 3.37 -10.18 4.82
C ARG A 123 3.81 -11.65 4.69
N MET A 124 3.11 -12.44 3.89
CA MET A 124 3.46 -13.84 3.62
C MET A 124 4.74 -13.96 2.79
N LEU A 125 5.01 -13.02 1.87
CA LEU A 125 6.28 -12.98 1.15
C LEU A 125 7.47 -12.82 2.09
N GLY A 126 7.27 -12.14 3.22
CA GLY A 126 8.25 -12.01 4.31
C GLY A 126 8.65 -13.33 4.99
N GLN A 127 8.02 -14.45 4.67
CA GLN A 127 8.37 -15.79 5.16
C GLN A 127 9.22 -16.59 4.16
N THR A 128 9.63 -15.96 3.05
CA THR A 128 10.39 -16.62 1.98
C THR A 128 11.76 -17.09 2.49
N GLU A 129 12.06 -18.36 2.24
CA GLU A 129 13.41 -18.90 2.29
C GLU A 129 13.99 -18.94 0.87
N GLN A 130 15.12 -18.28 0.64
CA GLN A 130 15.60 -18.04 -0.73
C GLN A 130 15.92 -19.33 -1.51
N HIS A 131 16.24 -20.43 -0.82
CA HIS A 131 16.56 -21.73 -1.42
C HIS A 131 15.39 -22.72 -1.43
N SER A 132 14.22 -22.35 -0.91
CA SER A 132 13.02 -23.20 -0.87
C SER A 132 11.97 -22.70 -1.86
N ALA A 133 11.30 -23.62 -2.56
CA ALA A 133 10.12 -23.29 -3.37
C ALA A 133 8.83 -23.26 -2.53
N ALA A 134 8.88 -23.65 -1.26
CA ALA A 134 7.73 -23.63 -0.37
C ALA A 134 7.36 -22.19 -0.01
N SER A 135 6.07 -21.86 -0.11
CA SER A 135 5.53 -20.58 0.35
C SER A 135 4.04 -20.73 0.66
N PRO A 136 3.53 -20.14 1.76
CA PRO A 136 2.10 -20.10 2.03
C PRO A 136 1.33 -19.32 0.95
N LEU A 137 1.99 -18.39 0.24
CA LEU A 137 1.38 -17.64 -0.86
C LEU A 137 0.91 -18.53 -2.00
N ARG A 138 1.53 -19.69 -2.19
CA ARG A 138 1.21 -20.57 -3.30
C ARG A 138 -0.25 -21.01 -3.31
N ASP A 139 -0.85 -21.17 -2.12
CA ASP A 139 -2.26 -21.56 -2.01
C ASP A 139 -3.23 -20.36 -2.11
N GLU A 140 -2.74 -19.12 -2.08
CA GLU A 140 -3.52 -17.89 -2.25
C GLU A 140 -3.72 -17.53 -3.74
N PHE A 141 -2.94 -18.12 -4.65
CA PHE A 141 -3.09 -17.94 -6.09
C PHE A 141 -3.83 -19.11 -6.74
N ILE A 142 -4.79 -18.78 -7.60
CA ILE A 142 -5.52 -19.73 -8.47
C ILE A 142 -4.56 -20.29 -9.52
N ASP A 143 -3.81 -19.41 -10.20
CA ASP A 143 -2.80 -19.81 -11.18
C ASP A 143 -1.45 -20.05 -10.49
N ARG A 144 -1.37 -21.20 -9.81
CA ARG A 144 -0.19 -21.61 -9.04
C ARG A 144 1.07 -21.69 -9.89
N GLN A 145 0.96 -22.04 -11.17
CA GLN A 145 2.12 -22.13 -12.06
C GLN A 145 2.70 -20.75 -12.33
N ALA A 146 1.86 -19.74 -12.63
CA ALA A 146 2.35 -18.39 -12.83
C ALA A 146 2.97 -17.80 -11.56
N PHE A 147 2.43 -18.11 -10.38
CA PHE A 147 3.09 -17.78 -9.11
C PHE A 147 4.44 -18.50 -8.97
N ASP A 148 4.51 -19.81 -9.21
CA ASP A 148 5.74 -20.60 -9.07
C ASP A 148 6.87 -20.06 -9.98
N ASP A 149 6.55 -19.68 -11.22
CA ASP A 149 7.49 -19.10 -12.19
C ASP A 149 8.00 -17.72 -11.73
N TRP A 150 7.08 -16.86 -11.28
CA TRP A 150 7.44 -15.56 -10.70
C TRP A 150 8.29 -15.73 -9.43
N PHE A 151 7.91 -16.65 -8.55
CA PHE A 151 8.56 -16.89 -7.27
C PHE A 151 9.97 -17.47 -7.44
N ALA A 152 10.19 -18.32 -8.45
CA ALA A 152 11.52 -18.77 -8.83
C ALA A 152 12.42 -17.61 -9.28
N THR A 153 11.89 -16.70 -10.11
CA THR A 153 12.62 -15.51 -10.58
C THR A 153 12.95 -14.57 -9.41
N TYR A 154 11.97 -14.32 -8.53
CA TYR A 154 12.14 -13.52 -7.32
C TYR A 154 13.22 -14.10 -6.40
N ARG A 155 13.15 -15.40 -6.08
CA ARG A 155 14.16 -16.05 -5.23
C ARG A 155 15.55 -16.07 -5.85
N ALA A 156 15.65 -16.28 -7.17
CA ALA A 156 16.94 -16.18 -7.87
C ALA A 156 17.56 -14.77 -7.73
N ARG A 157 16.73 -13.71 -7.70
CA ARG A 157 17.19 -12.35 -7.41
C ARG A 157 17.62 -12.18 -5.94
N LEU A 158 16.92 -12.80 -4.98
CA LEU A 158 17.34 -12.77 -3.57
C LEU A 158 18.72 -13.42 -3.38
N GLN A 159 18.98 -14.55 -4.04
CA GLN A 159 20.23 -15.30 -3.94
C GLN A 159 21.45 -14.56 -4.50
N GLN A 160 21.24 -13.53 -5.31
CA GLN A 160 22.34 -12.66 -5.76
C GLN A 160 22.84 -11.75 -4.64
N GLU A 161 22.02 -11.52 -3.61
CA GLU A 161 22.40 -10.78 -2.42
C GLU A 161 23.02 -11.75 -1.40
N GLN A 162 24.19 -11.40 -0.86
CA GLN A 162 24.85 -12.18 0.19
C GLN A 162 24.20 -11.92 1.56
N VAL A 163 22.89 -12.13 1.65
CA VAL A 163 22.07 -11.85 2.85
C VAL A 163 21.30 -13.10 3.23
N ASP A 164 21.44 -13.51 4.49
CA ASP A 164 20.76 -14.68 5.04
C ASP A 164 19.25 -14.45 5.19
N ASP A 165 18.50 -15.54 5.27
CA ASP A 165 17.04 -15.49 5.33
C ASP A 165 16.54 -14.77 6.59
N ALA A 166 17.13 -15.00 7.77
CA ALA A 166 16.67 -14.39 9.01
C ALA A 166 16.80 -12.86 8.98
N THR A 167 17.94 -12.35 8.49
CA THR A 167 18.16 -10.90 8.33
C THR A 167 17.15 -10.29 7.36
N ARG A 168 16.92 -10.93 6.21
CA ARG A 168 15.96 -10.43 5.21
C ARG A 168 14.52 -10.46 5.70
N GLN A 169 14.11 -11.56 6.31
CA GLN A 169 12.74 -11.73 6.85
C GLN A 169 12.46 -10.70 7.94
N ALA A 170 13.42 -10.41 8.83
CA ALA A 170 13.28 -9.37 9.85
C ALA A 170 13.06 -7.98 9.22
N GLN A 171 13.81 -7.64 8.17
CA GLN A 171 13.68 -6.38 7.46
C GLN A 171 12.36 -6.28 6.69
N MET A 172 11.93 -7.36 6.02
CA MET A 172 10.62 -7.42 5.36
C MET A 172 9.49 -7.26 6.37
N ASN A 173 9.57 -7.92 7.54
CA ASN A 173 8.54 -7.82 8.58
C ASN A 173 8.46 -6.43 9.21
N ALA A 174 9.55 -5.66 9.20
CA ALA A 174 9.55 -4.25 9.62
C ALA A 174 8.96 -3.30 8.56
N ALA A 175 8.93 -3.70 7.28
CA ALA A 175 8.38 -2.90 6.17
C ALA A 175 6.95 -3.34 5.75
N ASN A 176 6.58 -4.59 6.03
CA ASN A 176 5.32 -5.19 5.64
C ASN A 176 4.43 -5.37 6.87
N PRO A 177 3.41 -4.51 7.07
CA PRO A 177 2.52 -4.64 8.21
C PRO A 177 1.76 -5.97 8.14
N ALA A 178 1.52 -6.58 9.30
CA ALA A 178 0.60 -7.69 9.44
C ALA A 178 -0.86 -7.24 9.34
N MET A 179 -1.15 -5.99 9.75
CA MET A 179 -2.49 -5.41 9.70
C MET A 179 -2.50 -3.96 9.21
N VAL A 180 -3.61 -3.59 8.57
CA VAL A 180 -3.95 -2.20 8.21
C VAL A 180 -5.36 -1.89 8.71
N LEU A 181 -5.73 -0.60 8.76
CA LEU A 181 -7.09 -0.19 9.11
C LEU A 181 -8.04 -0.48 7.92
N ARG A 182 -8.47 -1.74 7.81
CA ARG A 182 -9.44 -2.18 6.80
C ARG A 182 -10.82 -1.57 7.08
N ASN A 183 -11.59 -1.31 6.02
CA ASN A 183 -12.90 -0.66 6.16
C ASN A 183 -13.87 -1.49 7.01
N TRP A 184 -13.86 -2.83 6.89
CA TRP A 184 -14.73 -3.69 7.69
C TRP A 184 -14.39 -3.69 9.20
N LEU A 185 -13.12 -3.48 9.55
CA LEU A 185 -12.68 -3.33 10.94
C LEU A 185 -13.15 -1.99 11.52
N ALA A 186 -13.01 -0.92 10.74
CA ALA A 186 -13.52 0.40 11.11
C ALA A 186 -15.04 0.36 11.30
N GLN A 187 -15.77 -0.22 10.34
CA GLN A 187 -17.23 -0.38 10.39
C GLN A 187 -17.68 -1.16 11.62
N ARG A 188 -17.03 -2.30 11.91
CA ARG A 188 -17.32 -3.10 13.11
C ARG A 188 -17.17 -2.28 14.41
N ALA A 189 -16.15 -1.44 14.48
CA ALA A 189 -15.94 -0.56 15.63
C ALA A 189 -17.00 0.56 15.71
N ILE A 190 -17.39 1.13 14.56
CA ILE A 190 -18.43 2.16 14.46
C ILE A 190 -19.79 1.62 14.92
N GLU A 191 -20.22 0.47 14.40
CA GLU A 191 -21.52 -0.14 14.73
C GLU A 191 -21.69 -0.43 16.22
N GLN A 192 -20.61 -0.85 16.90
CA GLN A 192 -20.62 -1.05 18.35
C GLN A 192 -20.64 0.29 19.10
N ALA A 193 -19.85 1.27 18.65
CA ALA A 193 -19.80 2.59 19.27
C ALA A 193 -21.14 3.34 19.19
N GLU A 194 -21.90 3.18 18.09
CA GLU A 194 -23.25 3.73 17.93
C GLU A 194 -24.26 3.15 18.94
N GLN A 195 -24.00 1.93 19.43
CA GLN A 195 -24.77 1.27 20.48
C GLN A 195 -24.28 1.65 21.89
N GLY A 196 -23.28 2.52 22.00
CA GLY A 196 -22.64 2.92 23.26
C GLY A 196 -21.54 1.97 23.75
N GLU A 197 -21.13 0.99 22.94
CA GLU A 197 -20.12 -0.02 23.27
C GLU A 197 -18.77 0.32 22.62
N TYR A 198 -17.81 0.84 23.41
CA TYR A 198 -16.53 1.34 22.89
C TYR A 198 -15.36 0.33 22.94
N ALA A 199 -15.60 -0.90 23.40
CA ALA A 199 -14.55 -1.89 23.61
C ALA A 199 -13.82 -2.28 22.31
N GLU A 200 -14.54 -2.45 21.18
CA GLU A 200 -13.91 -2.75 19.89
C GLU A 200 -13.09 -1.58 19.35
N LEU A 201 -13.57 -0.34 19.46
CA LEU A 201 -12.83 0.85 19.06
C LEU A 201 -11.48 0.93 19.80
N HIS A 202 -11.48 0.70 21.11
CA HIS A 202 -10.26 0.68 21.91
C HIS A 202 -9.33 -0.46 21.51
N ARG A 203 -9.84 -1.69 21.30
CA ARG A 203 -9.02 -2.84 20.89
C ARG A 203 -8.39 -2.62 19.51
N LEU A 204 -9.16 -2.14 18.53
CA LEU A 204 -8.68 -1.84 17.19
C LEU A 204 -7.59 -0.77 17.23
N HIS A 205 -7.81 0.31 17.99
CA HIS A 205 -6.79 1.36 18.14
C HIS A 205 -5.51 0.82 18.80
N VAL A 206 -5.61 -0.06 19.81
CA VAL A 206 -4.43 -0.68 20.44
C VAL A 206 -3.69 -1.55 19.43
N ALA A 207 -4.40 -2.38 18.66
CA ALA A 207 -3.79 -3.24 17.65
C ALA A 207 -3.01 -2.45 16.59
N LEU A 208 -3.57 -1.32 16.12
CA LEU A 208 -2.93 -0.44 15.13
C LEU A 208 -1.67 0.28 15.63
N ARG A 209 -1.34 0.24 16.93
CA ARG A 209 -0.08 0.79 17.46
C ARG A 209 1.14 -0.11 17.18
N THR A 210 0.91 -1.38 16.85
CA THR A 210 1.96 -2.35 16.51
C THR A 210 1.60 -3.09 15.21
N PRO A 211 1.40 -2.38 14.08
CA PRO A 211 0.84 -2.97 12.87
C PRO A 211 1.76 -4.00 12.19
N PHE A 212 3.04 -4.02 12.55
CA PHE A 212 4.07 -4.94 12.05
C PHE A 212 4.23 -6.22 12.89
N ALA A 213 3.60 -6.28 14.08
CA ALA A 213 3.61 -7.48 14.91
C ALA A 213 2.58 -8.48 14.37
N ASP A 214 2.97 -9.76 14.30
CA ASP A 214 2.03 -10.82 13.92
C ASP A 214 0.90 -10.94 14.93
N ARG A 215 -0.25 -11.42 14.43
CA ARG A 215 -1.45 -11.65 15.22
C ARG A 215 -2.13 -12.92 14.75
N ASP A 216 -2.88 -13.49 15.66
CA ASP A 216 -3.61 -14.74 15.57
C ASP A 216 -5.14 -14.50 15.70
N ASP A 217 -5.56 -13.23 15.75
CA ASP A 217 -6.95 -12.79 15.69
C ASP A 217 -7.38 -12.34 14.28
N ASP A 218 -8.64 -11.92 14.16
CA ASP A 218 -9.23 -11.57 12.86
C ASP A 218 -8.75 -10.22 12.29
N TYR A 219 -7.95 -9.43 13.02
CA TYR A 219 -7.44 -8.14 12.52
C TYR A 219 -6.48 -8.26 11.34
N VAL A 220 -5.89 -9.44 11.13
CA VAL A 220 -5.02 -9.74 9.98
C VAL A 220 -5.75 -10.48 8.84
N SER A 221 -7.05 -10.73 9.02
CA SER A 221 -7.86 -11.46 8.05
C SER A 221 -8.29 -10.57 6.88
N ARG A 222 -8.57 -11.22 5.75
CA ARG A 222 -9.29 -10.57 4.63
C ARG A 222 -10.66 -10.11 5.11
N PRO A 223 -11.28 -9.11 4.45
CA PRO A 223 -12.65 -8.78 4.72
C PRO A 223 -13.55 -10.01 4.54
N PRO A 224 -14.52 -10.24 5.43
CA PRO A 224 -15.61 -11.17 5.15
C PRO A 224 -16.41 -10.70 3.93
N ASP A 225 -17.24 -11.55 3.34
CA ASP A 225 -17.92 -11.22 2.07
C ASP A 225 -18.77 -9.94 2.14
N TRP A 226 -19.41 -9.67 3.29
CA TRP A 226 -20.15 -8.43 3.52
C TRP A 226 -19.24 -7.19 3.61
N GLY A 227 -17.97 -7.37 3.96
CA GLY A 227 -17.00 -6.30 4.17
C GLY A 227 -16.28 -5.84 2.90
N LYS A 228 -16.28 -6.64 1.83
CA LYS A 228 -15.51 -6.40 0.59
C LYS A 228 -15.87 -5.12 -0.17
N ARG A 229 -17.05 -4.53 0.11
CA ARG A 229 -17.55 -3.32 -0.57
C ARG A 229 -17.91 -2.21 0.42
N LEU A 230 -17.40 -2.30 1.65
CA LEU A 230 -17.65 -1.27 2.64
C LEU A 230 -16.83 -0.02 2.35
N GLU A 231 -17.47 1.11 2.56
CA GLU A 231 -16.87 2.42 2.48
C GLU A 231 -16.96 3.05 3.87
N VAL A 232 -15.86 3.66 4.32
CA VAL A 232 -15.91 4.48 5.52
C VAL A 232 -16.32 5.88 5.08
N SER A 233 -17.56 6.27 5.35
CA SER A 233 -18.01 7.64 5.12
C SER A 233 -18.21 8.34 6.46
N CYS A 234 -17.63 9.53 6.59
CA CYS A 234 -17.88 10.44 7.71
C CYS A 234 -19.13 11.32 7.50
N SER A 235 -19.95 11.07 6.46
CA SER A 235 -21.16 11.83 6.19
C SER A 235 -22.43 11.02 6.52
N SER A 236 -23.13 11.43 7.56
CA SER A 236 -24.59 11.28 7.67
C SER A 236 -25.29 12.11 6.59
#